data_AF-A0A0B7HFH3-F1
#
_entry.id   AF-A0A0B7HFH3-F1
#
_cell.length_a   1.000
_cell.length_b   1.000
_cell.length_c   1.000
_cell.angle_alpha   90.00
_cell.angle_beta   90.00
_cell.angle_gamma   90.00
#
_symmetry.space_group_name_H-M   'P 1'
#
loop_
_entity.id
_entity.type
_entity.pdbx_description
1 polymer ?
#
loop_
_entity_poly.entity_id
_entity_poly.type
_entity_poly.pdbx_seq_one_letter_code
_entity_poly.pdbx_strand_id
1 'polypeptide(L)'
;MNHRQKTSILIYEYESQFAVNEDKKHKETWVRVQLNTLLPISTLRVLPQQTHDYFRPIRIGYEDSIQTRKGWQKRFVTIASDVLTSQNKNIYDLSMQMLDNLVIRIDNQDNEPLQINAVEVYGTHYQVTARFPEKQADYFLVYGKVNDYQPDYDISRFMQNIPADIASVALGGIERLRQSKNENTVLATNNKNWLWGIVVFMVVLLFYFSFKMLREKK
;
A
#
# COMPACT_ATOMS: atom_id res chain seq x y z
N MET A 1 -19.39 26.78 12.18
CA MET A 1 -18.87 25.95 13.28
C MET A 1 -19.17 24.50 12.90
N ASN A 2 -18.21 23.82 12.27
CA ASN A 2 -18.46 22.56 11.58
C ASN A 2 -18.16 21.41 12.54
N HIS A 3 -19.19 20.86 13.19
CA HIS A 3 -19.06 19.65 14.01
C HIS A 3 -18.82 18.46 13.07
N ARG A 4 -17.55 18.18 12.76
CA ARG A 4 -17.16 16.84 12.29
C ARG A 4 -17.48 15.89 13.45
N GLN A 5 -18.61 15.20 13.35
CA GLN A 5 -18.89 14.07 14.22
C GLN A 5 -17.71 13.10 14.09
N LYS A 6 -17.10 12.78 15.23
CA LYS A 6 -15.96 11.88 15.34
C LYS A 6 -16.51 10.48 15.01
N THR A 7 -16.40 10.08 13.74
CA THR A 7 -16.69 8.70 13.33
C THR A 7 -15.87 7.79 14.24
N SER A 8 -16.55 6.98 15.04
CA SER A 8 -15.93 5.95 15.85
C SER A 8 -15.30 4.94 14.90
N ILE A 9 -14.00 5.08 14.67
CA ILE A 9 -13.21 4.14 13.88
C ILE A 9 -13.22 2.83 14.65
N LEU A 10 -13.82 1.80 14.07
CA LEU A 10 -13.73 0.45 14.59
C LEU A 10 -12.30 -0.04 14.34
N ILE A 11 -11.54 -0.20 15.42
CA ILE A 11 -10.20 -0.79 15.42
C ILE A 11 -10.32 -2.28 15.75
N TYR A 12 -9.65 -3.13 14.97
CA TYR A 12 -9.59 -4.58 15.22
C TYR A 12 -8.16 -4.97 15.57
N GLU A 13 -8.00 -5.73 16.64
CA GLU A 13 -6.69 -6.25 17.05
C GLU A 13 -6.32 -7.47 16.20
N TYR A 14 -5.16 -7.42 15.57
CA TYR A 14 -4.65 -8.54 14.79
C TYR A 14 -3.88 -9.52 15.67
N GLU A 15 -4.11 -10.80 15.44
CA GLU A 15 -3.26 -11.84 15.99
C GLU A 15 -1.82 -11.65 15.49
N SER A 16 -0.89 -11.54 16.43
CA SER A 16 0.52 -11.35 16.13
C SER A 16 1.40 -12.05 17.17
N GLN A 17 2.63 -12.34 16.77
CA GLN A 17 3.68 -12.81 17.65
C GLN A 17 4.81 -11.80 17.64
N PHE A 18 5.52 -11.63 18.76
CA PHE A 18 6.66 -10.74 18.80
C PHE A 18 7.88 -11.37 19.48
N ALA A 19 9.05 -10.90 19.07
CA ALA A 19 10.33 -11.26 19.65
C ALA A 19 11.12 -9.99 19.97
N VAL A 20 11.82 -10.00 21.10
CA VAL A 20 12.63 -8.87 21.57
C VAL A 20 14.11 -9.25 21.50
N ASN A 21 14.92 -8.37 20.92
CA ASN A 21 16.37 -8.54 20.86
C ASN A 21 17.07 -7.23 21.22
N GLU A 22 18.13 -7.31 22.00
CA GLU A 22 18.95 -6.16 22.38
C GLU A 22 20.18 -6.07 21.46
N ASP A 23 20.37 -4.90 20.86
CA ASP A 23 21.60 -4.50 20.17
C ASP A 23 22.43 -3.59 21.09
N LYS A 24 23.31 -4.22 21.87
CA LYS A 24 24.23 -3.54 22.80
C LYS A 24 25.18 -2.57 22.12
N LYS A 25 25.53 -2.82 20.85
CA LYS A 25 26.47 -1.98 20.11
C LYS A 25 25.85 -0.61 19.78
N HIS A 26 24.59 -0.62 19.40
CA HIS A 26 23.86 0.60 19.06
C HIS A 26 22.99 1.13 20.20
N LYS A 27 22.99 0.46 21.36
CA LYS A 27 22.17 0.79 22.54
C LYS A 27 20.67 0.81 22.21
N GLU A 28 20.22 -0.18 21.45
CA GLU A 28 18.84 -0.27 21.00
C GLU A 28 18.20 -1.61 21.39
N THR A 29 16.91 -1.60 21.65
CA THR A 29 16.08 -2.80 21.72
C THR A 29 15.19 -2.87 20.50
N TRP A 30 15.21 -4.01 19.81
CA TRP A 30 14.46 -4.29 18.61
C TRP A 30 13.33 -5.25 18.96
N VAL A 31 12.10 -4.76 18.87
CA VAL A 31 10.89 -5.57 19.03
C VAL A 31 10.35 -5.87 17.64
N ARG A 32 10.48 -7.12 17.21
CA ARG A 32 10.01 -7.59 15.90
C ARG A 32 8.67 -8.27 16.07
N VAL A 33 7.67 -7.80 15.35
CA VAL A 33 6.29 -8.28 15.37
C VAL A 33 6.00 -8.94 14.03
N GLN A 34 5.45 -10.15 14.06
CA GLN A 34 5.07 -10.93 12.90
C GLN A 34 3.56 -11.18 12.90
N LEU A 35 2.92 -10.90 11.78
CA LEU A 35 1.51 -11.20 11.52
C LEU A 35 1.40 -12.48 10.67
N ASN A 36 0.24 -13.11 10.74
CA ASN A 36 -0.05 -14.33 9.98
C ASN A 36 -0.19 -14.08 8.46
N THR A 37 -0.60 -12.87 8.08
CA THR A 37 -0.83 -12.46 6.69
C THR A 37 -0.52 -10.98 6.49
N LEU A 38 -0.48 -10.54 5.23
CA LEU A 38 -0.34 -9.14 4.85
C LEU A 38 -1.65 -8.38 5.18
N LEU A 39 -1.60 -7.48 6.17
CA LEU A 39 -2.77 -6.75 6.67
C LEU A 39 -2.56 -5.23 6.65
N PRO A 40 -3.64 -4.43 6.52
CA PRO A 40 -3.57 -2.98 6.63
C PRO A 40 -3.42 -2.56 8.10
N ILE A 41 -2.26 -2.07 8.47
CA ILE A 41 -1.96 -1.63 9.84
C ILE A 41 -2.07 -0.12 9.92
N SER A 42 -2.77 0.37 10.94
CA SER A 42 -2.97 1.80 11.16
C SER A 42 -2.65 2.24 12.58
N THR A 43 -2.63 1.34 13.55
CA THR A 43 -2.37 1.70 14.95
C THR A 43 -1.57 0.60 15.63
N LEU A 44 -0.67 0.99 16.53
CA LEU A 44 0.17 0.09 17.32
C LEU A 44 0.07 0.50 18.79
N ARG A 45 0.06 -0.47 19.71
CA ARG A 45 0.23 -0.22 21.13
C ARG A 45 1.34 -1.08 21.70
N VAL A 46 2.21 -0.47 22.49
CA VAL A 46 3.35 -1.15 23.13
C VAL A 46 3.16 -1.11 24.64
N LEU A 47 3.24 -2.26 25.29
CA LEU A 47 3.05 -2.39 26.74
C LEU A 47 4.35 -2.89 27.40
N PRO A 48 5.21 -1.98 27.88
CA PRO A 48 6.34 -2.36 28.73
C PRO A 48 5.87 -2.88 30.10
N GLN A 49 6.61 -3.84 30.65
CA GLN A 49 6.45 -4.32 32.03
C GLN A 49 7.48 -3.62 32.90
N GLN A 50 7.14 -2.49 33.49
CA GLN A 50 8.02 -1.76 34.41
C GLN A 50 7.24 -1.15 35.57
N THR A 51 7.93 -1.01 36.71
CA THR A 51 7.39 -0.39 37.93
C THR A 51 7.90 1.04 38.15
N HIS A 52 8.81 1.51 37.31
CA HIS A 52 9.43 2.83 37.39
C HIS A 52 9.13 3.66 36.14
N ASP A 53 9.35 4.97 36.24
CA ASP A 53 9.14 5.90 35.14
C ASP A 53 10.19 5.75 34.04
N TYR A 54 9.74 5.79 32.78
CA TYR A 54 10.62 5.69 31.62
C TYR A 54 10.21 6.68 30.53
N PHE A 55 11.20 7.03 29.71
CA PHE A 55 11.06 7.90 28.55
C PHE A 55 12.11 7.49 27.51
N ARG A 56 11.67 6.84 26.43
CA ARG A 56 12.55 6.27 25.39
C ARG A 56 12.12 6.75 24.01
N PRO A 57 12.98 7.40 23.22
CA PRO A 57 12.70 7.61 21.80
C PRO A 57 12.51 6.27 21.10
N ILE A 58 11.51 6.19 20.22
CA ILE A 58 11.24 5.00 19.42
C ILE A 58 11.11 5.33 17.94
N ARG A 59 11.43 4.34 17.11
CA ARG A 59 11.16 4.32 15.67
C ARG A 59 10.37 3.07 15.33
N ILE A 60 9.25 3.26 14.64
CA ILE A 60 8.35 2.20 14.21
C ILE A 60 8.49 2.07 12.69
N GLY A 61 8.64 0.85 12.20
CA GLY A 61 8.94 0.59 10.80
C GLY A 61 8.83 -0.88 10.43
N TYR A 62 9.46 -1.26 9.33
CA TYR A 62 9.58 -2.65 8.88
C TYR A 62 10.98 -2.92 8.33
N GLU A 63 11.35 -4.19 8.21
CA GLU A 63 12.59 -4.62 7.57
C GLU A 63 12.32 -5.02 6.12
N ASP A 64 13.05 -4.41 5.18
CA ASP A 64 13.03 -4.73 3.76
C ASP A 64 14.39 -5.32 3.34
N SER A 65 14.40 -6.27 2.42
CA SER A 65 15.63 -6.88 1.93
C SER A 65 16.02 -6.23 0.61
N ILE A 66 17.16 -5.55 0.58
CA ILE A 66 17.68 -4.91 -0.63
C ILE A 66 18.91 -5.68 -1.13
N GLN A 67 18.95 -5.91 -2.45
CA GLN A 67 20.12 -6.49 -3.08
C GLN A 67 21.20 -5.43 -3.26
N THR A 68 22.36 -5.65 -2.66
CA THR A 68 23.53 -4.78 -2.80
C THR A 68 24.67 -5.53 -3.50
N ARG A 69 25.71 -4.80 -3.92
CA ARG A 69 26.95 -5.42 -4.44
C ARG A 69 27.61 -6.37 -3.44
N LYS A 70 27.31 -6.24 -2.14
CA LYS A 70 27.80 -7.09 -1.05
C LYS A 70 26.83 -8.22 -0.67
N GLY A 71 25.77 -8.44 -1.45
CA GLY A 71 24.71 -9.39 -1.16
C GLY A 71 23.43 -8.75 -0.63
N TRP A 72 22.48 -9.58 -0.21
CA TRP A 72 21.24 -9.13 0.41
C TRP A 72 21.52 -8.48 1.76
N GLN A 73 21.02 -7.26 1.95
CA GLN A 73 21.11 -6.54 3.21
C GLN A 73 19.73 -6.15 3.68
N LYS A 74 19.48 -6.35 4.99
CA LYS A 74 18.26 -5.85 5.63
C LYS A 74 18.36 -4.34 5.81
N ARG A 75 17.34 -3.62 5.38
CA ARG A 75 17.16 -2.19 5.56
C ARG A 75 15.93 -1.96 6.42
N PHE A 76 16.11 -1.23 7.52
CA PHE A 76 14.99 -0.75 8.31
C PHE A 76 14.39 0.51 7.66
N VAL A 77 13.10 0.49 7.37
CA VAL A 77 12.35 1.62 6.82
C VAL A 77 11.44 2.16 7.91
N THR A 78 11.65 3.42 8.31
CA THR A 78 10.86 4.08 9.36
C THR A 78 9.55 4.61 8.79
N ILE A 79 8.44 4.30 9.45
CA ILE A 79 7.10 4.79 9.15
C ILE A 79 6.69 5.88 10.12
N ALA A 80 7.04 5.73 11.40
CA ALA A 80 6.74 6.70 12.44
C ALA A 80 7.87 6.77 13.47
N SER A 81 7.98 7.91 14.13
CA SER A 81 8.90 8.14 15.24
C SER A 81 8.13 8.80 16.37
N ASP A 82 8.33 8.34 17.60
CA ASP A 82 7.61 8.84 18.77
C ASP A 82 8.41 8.55 20.05
N VAL A 83 7.77 8.62 21.21
CA VAL A 83 8.33 8.28 22.52
C VAL A 83 7.50 7.20 23.20
N LEU A 84 8.19 6.22 23.76
CA LEU A 84 7.68 5.23 24.69
C LEU A 84 7.86 5.74 26.12
N THR A 85 6.77 5.99 26.83
CA THR A 85 6.80 6.60 28.18
C THR A 85 5.80 5.99 29.16
N SER A 86 6.12 6.02 30.45
CA SER A 86 5.20 5.60 31.54
C SER A 86 4.00 6.53 31.71
N GLN A 87 4.03 7.72 31.11
CA GLN A 87 3.03 8.78 31.33
C GLN A 87 1.78 8.67 30.44
N ASN A 88 1.74 7.74 29.48
CA ASN A 88 0.61 7.58 28.57
C ASN A 88 0.35 6.10 28.24
N LYS A 89 -0.63 5.85 27.37
CA LYS A 89 -1.04 4.49 26.97
C LYS A 89 -0.14 3.84 25.92
N ASN A 90 0.85 4.56 25.38
CA ASN A 90 1.77 4.16 24.32
C ASN A 90 1.04 3.60 23.09
N ILE A 91 0.03 4.35 22.63
CA ILE A 91 -0.73 4.11 21.39
C ILE A 91 -0.19 5.04 20.32
N TYR A 92 0.17 4.47 19.18
CA TYR A 92 0.80 5.17 18.07
C TYR A 92 -0.06 5.02 16.82
N ASP A 93 -0.53 6.14 16.29
CA ASP A 93 -1.21 6.18 15.00
C ASP A 93 -0.17 6.17 13.88
N LEU A 94 -0.34 5.26 12.94
CA LEU A 94 0.56 5.05 11.81
C LEU A 94 -0.16 5.46 10.52
N SER A 95 0.60 5.97 9.55
CA SER A 95 0.10 5.98 8.17
C SER A 95 -0.25 4.55 7.78
N MET A 96 -1.39 4.35 7.13
CA MET A 96 -1.84 3.00 6.78
C MET A 96 -0.83 2.32 5.85
N GLN A 97 -0.31 1.17 6.28
CA GLN A 97 0.65 0.36 5.52
C GLN A 97 0.15 -1.08 5.42
N MET A 98 0.31 -1.70 4.25
CA MET A 98 0.08 -3.14 4.07
C MET A 98 1.36 -3.87 4.48
N LEU A 99 1.35 -4.50 5.65
CA LEU A 99 2.52 -5.17 6.23
C LEU A 99 2.13 -6.52 6.82
N ASP A 100 3.06 -7.47 6.75
CA ASP A 100 3.02 -8.74 7.48
C ASP A 100 4.01 -8.75 8.65
N ASN A 101 4.87 -7.74 8.74
CA ASN A 101 5.85 -7.58 9.80
C ASN A 101 6.02 -6.12 10.21
N LEU A 102 6.35 -5.90 11.48
CA LEU A 102 6.63 -4.60 12.07
C LEU A 102 7.85 -4.69 12.97
N VAL A 103 8.60 -3.60 13.06
CA VAL A 103 9.76 -3.49 13.93
C VAL A 103 9.69 -2.18 14.69
N ILE A 104 9.79 -2.27 16.01
CA ILE A 104 9.91 -1.12 16.91
C ILE A 104 11.34 -1.10 17.43
N ARG A 105 12.08 -0.03 17.13
CA ARG A 105 13.41 0.23 17.67
C ARG A 105 13.26 1.20 18.82
N ILE A 106 13.64 0.76 20.01
CA ILE A 106 13.65 1.55 21.24
C ILE A 106 15.09 1.96 21.50
N ASP A 107 15.34 3.26 21.61
CA ASP A 107 16.65 3.78 22.00
C ASP A 107 16.78 3.70 23.52
N ASN A 108 17.64 2.80 24.00
CA ASN A 108 17.88 2.58 25.43
C ASN A 108 18.77 3.67 26.05
N GLN A 109 19.50 4.42 25.23
CA GLN A 109 20.54 5.35 25.69
C GLN A 109 21.47 4.63 26.69
N ASP A 110 21.70 5.20 27.87
CA ASP A 110 22.55 4.59 28.92
C ASP A 110 21.78 3.73 29.93
N ASN A 111 20.54 3.35 29.62
CA ASN A 111 19.71 2.59 30.55
C ASN A 111 19.56 1.15 30.10
N GLU A 112 19.10 0.31 31.03
CA GLU A 112 18.77 -1.09 30.73
C GLU A 112 17.58 -1.21 29.78
N PRO A 113 17.55 -2.24 28.92
CA PRO A 113 16.41 -2.56 28.07
C PRO A 113 15.10 -2.69 28.86
N LEU A 114 14.02 -2.12 28.33
CA LEU A 114 12.69 -2.34 28.88
C LEU A 114 12.20 -3.76 28.56
N GLN A 115 11.72 -4.48 29.58
CA GLN A 115 10.94 -5.70 29.37
C GLN A 115 9.60 -5.36 28.68
N ILE A 116 9.29 -6.02 27.57
CA ILE A 116 8.03 -5.81 26.82
C ILE A 116 7.06 -6.93 27.15
N ASN A 117 5.90 -6.58 27.71
CA ASN A 117 4.84 -7.54 28.05
C ASN A 117 4.03 -7.93 26.82
N ALA A 118 3.59 -6.93 26.07
CA ALA A 118 2.72 -7.12 24.92
C ALA A 118 2.93 -6.03 23.87
N VAL A 119 2.64 -6.40 22.63
CA VAL A 119 2.54 -5.48 21.50
C VAL A 119 1.23 -5.81 20.80
N GLU A 120 0.34 -4.84 20.75
CA GLU A 120 -0.99 -4.97 20.16
C GLU A 120 -0.99 -4.22 18.83
N VAL A 121 -1.37 -4.89 17.75
CA VAL A 121 -1.39 -4.34 16.39
C VAL A 121 -2.83 -4.19 15.94
N TYR A 122 -3.19 -3.03 15.41
CA TYR A 122 -4.55 -2.75 14.99
C TYR A 122 -4.62 -2.27 13.55
N GLY A 123 -5.70 -2.67 12.89
CA GLY A 123 -6.12 -2.09 11.61
C GLY A 123 -7.45 -1.37 11.72
N THR A 124 -7.65 -0.44 10.80
CA THR A 124 -8.92 0.26 10.62
C THR A 124 -9.86 -0.60 9.81
N HIS A 125 -11.07 -0.82 10.34
CA HIS A 125 -12.14 -1.44 9.57
C HIS A 125 -12.80 -0.38 8.65
N TYR A 126 -12.70 -0.58 7.34
CA TYR A 126 -13.44 0.24 6.37
C TYR A 126 -14.83 -0.35 6.14
N GLN A 127 -15.84 0.50 6.28
CA GLN A 127 -17.22 0.17 5.94
C GLN A 127 -17.64 0.96 4.71
N VAL A 128 -18.30 0.29 3.76
CA VAL A 128 -18.94 0.93 2.62
C VAL A 128 -20.44 0.91 2.87
N THR A 129 -21.02 2.10 3.03
CA THR A 129 -22.47 2.25 3.10
C THR A 129 -23.00 2.55 1.71
N ALA A 130 -23.95 1.74 1.24
CA ALA A 130 -24.57 1.91 -0.06
C ALA A 130 -26.09 1.80 0.05
N ARG A 131 -26.80 2.45 -0.88
CA ARG A 131 -28.24 2.26 -1.07
C ARG A 131 -28.43 1.24 -2.18
N PHE A 132 -29.18 0.17 -1.90
CA PHE A 132 -29.54 -0.86 -2.86
C PHE A 132 -30.96 -0.58 -3.38
N PRO A 133 -31.12 0.05 -4.57
CA PRO A 133 -32.44 0.42 -5.09
C PRO A 133 -33.29 -0.80 -5.47
N GLU A 134 -32.66 -1.89 -5.89
CA GLU A 134 -33.34 -3.11 -6.34
C GLU A 134 -33.15 -4.20 -5.29
N LYS A 135 -34.26 -4.87 -4.91
CA LYS A 135 -34.23 -5.92 -3.87
C LYS A 135 -33.71 -7.26 -4.36
N GLN A 136 -33.65 -7.48 -5.67
CA GLN A 136 -33.26 -8.74 -6.30
C GLN A 136 -32.24 -8.46 -7.40
N ALA A 137 -31.07 -7.98 -7.00
CA ALA A 137 -29.96 -7.71 -7.90
C ALA A 137 -28.64 -8.14 -7.25
N ASP A 138 -27.70 -8.56 -8.09
CA ASP A 138 -26.33 -8.81 -7.68
C ASP A 138 -25.56 -7.49 -7.74
N TYR A 139 -24.99 -7.11 -6.60
CA TYR A 139 -24.20 -5.89 -6.46
C TYR A 139 -22.72 -6.23 -6.32
N PHE A 140 -21.88 -5.48 -7.02
CA PHE A 140 -20.44 -5.70 -7.02
C PHE A 140 -19.71 -4.45 -6.53
N LEU A 141 -18.80 -4.62 -5.57
CA LEU A 141 -17.83 -3.60 -5.19
C LEU A 141 -16.59 -3.76 -6.06
N VAL A 142 -16.42 -2.89 -7.05
CA VAL A 142 -15.29 -2.92 -7.97
C VAL A 142 -14.25 -1.89 -7.53
N TYR A 143 -12.98 -2.30 -7.44
CA TYR A 143 -11.88 -1.46 -6.98
C TYR A 143 -10.57 -1.80 -7.71
N GLY A 144 -9.53 -0.97 -7.50
CA GLY A 144 -8.19 -1.20 -8.05
C GLY A 144 -7.85 -0.45 -9.33
N LYS A 145 -8.70 0.50 -9.78
CA LYS A 145 -8.38 1.39 -10.90
C LYS A 145 -7.41 2.47 -10.43
N VAL A 146 -6.23 2.51 -11.06
CA VAL A 146 -5.19 3.50 -10.76
C VAL A 146 -5.65 4.90 -11.22
N ASN A 147 -5.41 5.91 -10.40
CA ASN A 147 -5.78 7.32 -10.66
C ASN A 147 -7.29 7.52 -10.93
N ASP A 148 -8.14 6.73 -10.28
CA ASP A 148 -9.58 6.93 -10.40
C ASP A 148 -10.05 8.16 -9.62
N TYR A 149 -11.16 8.75 -10.07
CA TYR A 149 -11.77 9.88 -9.38
C TYR A 149 -12.72 9.37 -8.30
N GLN A 150 -12.80 10.10 -7.18
CA GLN A 150 -13.83 9.83 -6.18
C GLN A 150 -15.22 10.05 -6.82
N PRO A 151 -16.17 9.11 -6.64
CA PRO A 151 -17.51 9.30 -7.17
C PRO A 151 -18.27 10.40 -6.39
N ASP A 152 -18.99 11.27 -7.10
CA ASP A 152 -19.90 12.27 -6.53
C ASP A 152 -21.32 11.70 -6.46
N TYR A 153 -21.63 11.03 -5.35
CA TYR A 153 -22.96 10.48 -5.07
C TYR A 153 -23.75 11.37 -4.11
N ASP A 154 -25.05 11.48 -4.33
CA ASP A 154 -25.96 12.24 -3.45
C ASP A 154 -25.91 11.77 -1.99
N ILE A 155 -25.69 10.47 -1.74
CA ILE A 155 -25.61 9.92 -0.37
C ILE A 155 -24.55 10.62 0.50
N SER A 156 -23.49 11.15 -0.12
CA SER A 156 -22.44 11.90 0.58
C SER A 156 -22.94 13.26 1.12
N ARG A 157 -24.00 13.83 0.53
CA ARG A 157 -24.59 15.11 0.93
C ARG A 157 -25.61 14.95 2.06
N PHE A 158 -26.09 13.73 2.30
CA PHE A 158 -27.15 13.41 3.27
C PHE A 158 -26.67 12.46 4.38
N MET A 159 -25.39 12.53 4.78
CA MET A 159 -24.82 11.62 5.80
C MET A 159 -25.62 11.60 7.12
N GLN A 160 -26.23 12.73 7.51
CA GLN A 160 -27.05 12.84 8.73
C GLN A 160 -28.40 12.11 8.63
N ASN A 161 -28.86 11.82 7.41
CA ASN A 161 -30.15 11.16 7.16
C ASN A 161 -29.98 9.65 6.98
N ILE A 162 -28.76 9.12 7.10
CA ILE A 162 -28.51 7.68 7.05
C ILE A 162 -29.04 7.07 8.37
N PRO A 163 -29.98 6.11 8.32
CA PRO A 163 -30.51 5.47 9.52
C PRO A 163 -29.40 4.82 10.36
N ALA A 164 -29.56 4.80 11.68
CA ALA A 164 -28.58 4.14 12.56
C ALA A 164 -28.66 2.60 12.48
N ASP A 165 -29.80 2.02 12.08
CA ASP A 165 -30.04 0.58 12.00
C ASP A 165 -29.80 0.00 10.58
N ILE A 166 -28.62 0.26 10.01
CA ILE A 166 -28.31 -0.22 8.66
C ILE A 166 -28.13 -1.75 8.67
N ALA A 167 -28.79 -2.44 7.74
CA ALA A 167 -28.57 -3.86 7.52
C ALA A 167 -27.11 -4.12 7.09
N SER A 168 -26.44 -5.04 7.78
CA SER A 168 -25.08 -5.46 7.42
C SER A 168 -25.13 -6.55 6.35
N VAL A 169 -24.32 -6.39 5.30
CA VAL A 169 -24.19 -7.38 4.22
C VAL A 169 -22.76 -7.88 4.19
N ALA A 170 -22.57 -9.20 4.09
CA ALA A 170 -21.26 -9.81 3.93
C ALA A 170 -20.82 -9.72 2.46
N LEU A 171 -19.54 -9.43 2.22
CA LEU A 171 -18.97 -9.52 0.89
C LEU A 171 -18.87 -10.98 0.43
N GLY A 172 -19.14 -11.21 -0.85
CA GLY A 172 -18.85 -12.48 -1.50
C GLY A 172 -17.34 -12.70 -1.71
N GLY A 173 -17.00 -13.78 -2.40
CA GLY A 173 -15.62 -14.06 -2.79
C GLY A 173 -15.05 -12.98 -3.73
N ILE A 174 -13.75 -12.72 -3.63
CA ILE A 174 -13.06 -11.77 -4.52
C ILE A 174 -12.89 -12.40 -5.91
N GLU A 175 -13.40 -11.73 -6.93
CA GLU A 175 -13.21 -12.11 -8.33
C GLU A 175 -12.23 -11.17 -9.05
N ARG A 176 -11.25 -11.73 -9.75
CA ARG A 176 -10.33 -10.93 -10.58
C ARG A 176 -10.95 -10.69 -11.95
N LEU A 177 -11.28 -9.43 -12.23
CA LEU A 177 -11.66 -9.01 -13.58
C LEU A 177 -10.47 -9.21 -14.53
N ARG A 178 -10.61 -10.04 -15.57
CA ARG A 178 -9.63 -10.11 -16.65
C ARG A 178 -9.65 -8.75 -17.35
N GLN A 179 -8.53 -8.02 -17.33
CA GLN A 179 -8.37 -6.89 -18.24
C GLN A 179 -8.56 -7.43 -19.66
N SER A 180 -9.59 -6.93 -20.35
CA SER A 180 -9.61 -6.97 -21.80
C SER A 180 -8.30 -6.32 -22.23
N LYS A 181 -7.42 -7.12 -22.84
CA LYS A 181 -6.26 -6.59 -23.54
C LYS A 181 -6.89 -5.64 -24.56
N ASN A 182 -6.81 -4.34 -24.29
CA ASN A 182 -7.05 -3.36 -25.33
C ASN A 182 -6.02 -3.69 -26.39
N GLU A 183 -6.44 -4.49 -27.36
CA GLU A 183 -5.86 -4.53 -28.68
C GLU A 183 -6.08 -3.13 -29.21
N ASN A 184 -5.24 -2.20 -28.76
CA ASN A 184 -4.81 -1.12 -29.61
C ASN A 184 -4.20 -1.82 -30.81
N THR A 185 -5.06 -2.19 -31.77
CA THR A 185 -4.69 -2.45 -33.15
C THR A 185 -4.25 -1.11 -33.73
N VAL A 186 -3.18 -0.53 -33.18
CA VAL A 186 -2.25 0.23 -33.99
C VAL A 186 -1.70 -0.83 -34.91
N LEU A 187 -2.35 -0.95 -36.07
CA LEU A 187 -2.03 -1.79 -37.22
C LEU A 187 -0.61 -2.35 -37.09
N ALA A 188 -0.50 -3.47 -36.38
CA ALA A 188 0.75 -4.17 -36.22
C ALA A 188 0.94 -4.89 -37.55
N THR A 189 1.37 -4.17 -38.58
CA THR A 189 1.84 -4.73 -39.83
C THR A 189 3.16 -5.43 -39.51
N ASN A 190 3.05 -6.59 -38.89
CA ASN A 190 4.14 -7.44 -38.43
C ASN A 190 4.86 -8.16 -39.59
N ASN A 191 4.83 -7.56 -40.79
CA ASN A 191 5.51 -8.06 -41.97
C ASN A 191 6.74 -7.20 -42.22
N LYS A 192 7.85 -7.55 -41.57
CA LYS A 192 9.19 -7.00 -41.82
C LYS A 192 9.52 -6.97 -43.33
N ASN A 193 9.01 -7.93 -44.09
CA ASN A 193 9.17 -8.04 -45.54
C ASN A 193 8.42 -6.94 -46.32
N TRP A 194 7.29 -6.43 -45.80
CA TRP A 194 6.53 -5.36 -46.45
C TRP A 194 7.26 -4.02 -46.36
N LEU A 195 7.88 -3.74 -45.20
CA LEU A 195 8.74 -2.56 -45.02
C LEU A 195 9.93 -2.59 -45.98
N TRP A 196 10.58 -3.75 -46.11
CA TRP A 196 11.68 -3.94 -47.07
C TRP A 196 11.23 -3.78 -48.52
N GLY A 197 10.01 -4.20 -48.86
CA GLY A 197 9.41 -3.96 -50.19
C GLY A 197 9.33 -2.47 -50.54
N ILE A 198 8.90 -1.62 -49.60
CA ILE A 198 8.84 -0.16 -49.81
C ILE A 198 10.25 0.44 -49.96
N VAL A 199 11.22 -0.02 -49.16
CA VAL A 199 12.61 0.44 -49.27
C VAL A 199 13.20 0.11 -50.65
N VAL A 200 13.04 -1.14 -51.10
CA VAL A 200 13.51 -1.57 -52.43
C VAL A 200 12.82 -0.77 -53.54
N PHE A 201 11.50 -0.56 -53.43
CA PHE A 201 10.74 0.22 -54.39
C PHE A 201 11.26 1.66 -54.49
N MET A 202 11.53 2.34 -53.37
CA MET A 202 12.09 3.70 -53.37
C MET A 202 13.48 3.75 -54.03
N VAL A 203 14.34 2.77 -53.76
CA VAL A 203 15.68 2.71 -54.36
C VAL A 203 15.58 2.55 -55.88
N VAL A 204 14.74 1.64 -56.38
CA VAL A 204 14.52 1.45 -57.82
C VAL A 204 14.00 2.74 -58.47
N LEU A 205 13.09 3.44 -57.80
CA LEU A 205 12.49 4.68 -58.30
C LEU A 205 13.56 5.79 -58.43
N LEU A 206 14.44 5.93 -57.44
CA LEU A 206 15.56 6.89 -57.48
C LEU A 206 16.57 6.57 -58.59
N PHE A 207 16.90 5.29 -58.78
CA PHE A 207 17.76 4.85 -59.88
C PHE A 207 17.11 5.12 -61.25
N TYR A 208 15.81 4.85 -61.40
CA TYR A 208 15.07 5.13 -62.63
C TYR A 208 15.10 6.62 -62.98
N PHE A 209 14.82 7.51 -62.03
CA PHE A 209 14.88 8.95 -62.26
C PHE A 209 16.30 9.44 -62.57
N SER A 210 17.31 8.95 -61.86
CA SER A 210 18.72 9.26 -62.16
C SER A 210 19.10 8.85 -63.59
N PHE A 211 18.71 7.65 -64.02
CA PHE A 211 19.01 7.16 -65.37
C PHE A 211 18.23 7.91 -66.46
N LYS A 212 16.96 8.25 -66.20
CA LYS A 212 16.13 9.06 -67.10
C LYS A 212 16.74 10.44 -67.33
N MET A 213 17.21 11.10 -66.26
CA MET A 213 17.86 12.41 -66.36
C MET A 213 19.18 12.38 -67.12
N LEU A 214 19.96 11.29 -67.00
CA LEU A 214 21.19 11.12 -67.78
C LEU A 214 20.92 10.89 -69.27
N ARG A 215 19.77 10.31 -69.62
CA ARG A 215 19.39 10.02 -71.02
C ARG A 215 18.81 11.23 -71.76
N GLU A 216 18.43 12.29 -71.06
CA GLU A 216 17.95 13.56 -71.63
C GLU A 216 19.09 14.53 -72.04
N LYS A 217 20.37 14.11 -71.94
CA LYS A 217 21.54 14.87 -72.41
C LYS A 217 22.27 14.25 -73.62
N LYS A 218 21.52 13.64 -74.54
CA LYS A 218 22.00 13.32 -75.89
C LYS A 218 20.99 13.74 -76.94
#